data_AF-A0A2V9P675-F1
#
_entry.id   AF-A0A2V9P675-F1
#
_cell.length_a   1.000
_cell.length_b   1.000
_cell.length_c   1.000
_cell.angle_alpha   90.00
_cell.angle_beta   90.00
_cell.angle_gamma   90.00
#
_symmetry.space_group_name_H-M   'P 1'
#
loop_
_entity.id
_entity.type
_entity.pdbx_description
1 polymer ?
#
loop_
_entity_poly.entity_id
_entity_poly.type
_entity_poly.pdbx_seq_one_letter_code
_entity_poly.pdbx_strand_id
1 'polypeptide(L)'
;MKVEFLVDPHTISFQTASENQRYCNLRFEVQSFTADGKLVKAEVQTAEAPLKADTYDRVQKQGLPMSMEFKLPPGHYRLRLGVRDNRTGLFGTAELPVDIPSS
;
A
#
# COMPACT_ATOMS: atom_id res chain seq x y z
N MET A 1 7.71 13.07 -1.60
CA MET A 1 6.38 13.05 -0.96
C MET A 1 6.20 11.74 -0.21
N LYS A 2 5.10 11.60 0.54
CA LYS A 2 4.70 10.39 1.24
C LYS A 2 3.41 9.89 0.60
N VAL A 3 3.33 8.60 0.25
CA VAL A 3 2.10 7.95 -0.20
C VAL A 3 1.54 7.17 0.98
N GLU A 4 0.25 7.35 1.25
CA GLU A 4 -0.44 6.70 2.37
C GLU A 4 -1.55 5.80 1.82
N PHE A 5 -1.54 4.56 2.28
CA PHE A 5 -2.54 3.56 1.99
C PHE A 5 -3.38 3.34 3.24
N LEU A 6 -4.68 3.16 3.05
CA LEU A 6 -5.57 2.59 4.05
C LEU A 6 -6.26 1.39 3.43
N VAL A 7 -5.84 0.19 3.82
CA VAL A 7 -6.31 -1.06 3.22
C VAL A 7 -7.54 -1.56 3.98
N ASP A 8 -8.61 -1.87 3.24
CA ASP A 8 -9.81 -2.52 3.78
C ASP A 8 -9.43 -3.91 4.35
N PRO A 9 -9.64 -4.15 5.65
CA PRO A 9 -9.23 -5.38 6.29
C PRO A 9 -9.99 -6.62 5.77
N HIS A 10 -11.16 -6.44 5.16
CA HIS A 10 -11.93 -7.53 4.55
C HIS A 10 -11.32 -8.05 3.25
N THR A 11 -10.37 -7.31 2.67
CA THR A 11 -9.57 -7.74 1.51
C THR A 11 -8.26 -8.40 1.93
N ILE A 12 -7.93 -8.39 3.22
CA ILE A 12 -6.70 -8.95 3.76
C ILE A 12 -6.98 -10.31 4.37
N SER A 13 -6.13 -11.25 4.04
CA SER A 13 -6.14 -12.58 4.57
C SER A 13 -5.21 -12.64 5.80
N PHE A 14 -5.81 -12.89 6.96
CA PHE A 14 -5.09 -13.07 8.22
C PHE A 14 -4.91 -14.54 8.55
N GLN A 15 -3.74 -14.89 9.07
CA GLN A 15 -3.40 -16.21 9.59
C GLN A 15 -3.33 -16.16 11.11
N THR A 16 -3.69 -17.26 11.77
CA THR A 16 -3.41 -17.47 13.19
C THR A 16 -1.96 -17.90 13.34
N ALA A 17 -1.11 -17.05 13.92
CA ALA A 17 0.26 -17.42 14.26
C ALA A 17 0.34 -18.07 15.66
N SER A 18 -0.50 -17.59 16.59
CA SER A 18 -0.75 -18.16 17.92
C SER A 18 -2.13 -17.67 18.41
N GLU A 19 -2.59 -18.10 19.59
CA GLU A 19 -3.91 -17.71 20.13
C GLU A 19 -4.16 -16.20 20.11
N ASN A 20 -3.13 -15.39 20.41
CA ASN A 20 -3.23 -13.93 20.55
C ASN A 20 -2.51 -13.15 19.43
N GLN A 21 -2.15 -13.82 18.33
CA GLN A 21 -1.37 -13.20 17.27
C GLN A 21 -1.91 -13.58 15.88
N ARG A 22 -2.21 -12.55 15.10
CA ARG A 22 -2.54 -12.66 13.69
C ARG A 22 -1.35 -12.26 12.83
N TYR A 23 -1.27 -12.80 11.63
CA TYR A 23 -0.22 -12.48 10.66
C TYR A 23 -0.83 -12.22 9.29
N CYS A 24 -0.35 -11.18 8.61
CA CYS A 24 -0.65 -10.92 7.20
C CYS A 24 0.64 -10.55 6.44
N ASN A 25 0.62 -10.81 5.14
CA ASN A 25 1.74 -10.54 4.23
C ASN A 25 1.21 -9.82 2.99
N LEU A 26 1.55 -8.54 2.85
CA LEU A 26 1.05 -7.67 1.79
C LEU A 26 2.22 -7.09 0.98
N ARG A 27 2.03 -6.99 -0.33
CA ARG A 27 2.94 -6.26 -1.24
C ARG A 27 2.27 -4.97 -1.68
N PHE A 28 2.91 -3.84 -1.38
CA PHE A 28 2.52 -2.51 -1.80
C PHE A 28 3.39 -2.05 -2.96
N GLU A 29 2.78 -1.37 -3.91
CA GLU A 29 3.45 -0.84 -5.09
C GLU A 29 2.96 0.57 -5.39
N VAL A 30 3.91 1.45 -5.69
CA VAL A 30 3.66 2.81 -6.17
C VAL A 30 4.46 2.98 -7.46
N GLN A 31 3.78 3.29 -8.55
CA GLN A 31 4.39 3.61 -9.84
C GLN A 31 3.96 5.00 -10.26
N SER A 32 4.86 5.79 -10.86
CA SER A 32 4.53 7.07 -11.49
C SER A 32 4.76 7.03 -12.98
N PHE A 33 3.83 7.63 -13.71
CA PHE A 33 3.86 7.73 -15.16
C PHE A 33 3.73 9.20 -15.58
N THR A 34 4.40 9.56 -16.67
CA THR A 34 4.14 10.81 -17.40
C THR A 34 2.76 10.75 -18.09
N ALA A 35 2.29 11.87 -18.63
CA ALA A 35 1.00 11.96 -19.33
C ALA A 35 0.91 11.05 -20.57
N ASP A 36 2.04 10.82 -21.26
CA ASP A 36 2.18 9.90 -22.39
C ASP A 36 2.38 8.43 -21.97
N GLY A 37 2.32 8.12 -20.67
CA GLY A 37 2.33 6.76 -20.14
C GLY A 37 3.74 6.16 -19.95
N LYS A 38 4.79 6.98 -20.00
CA LYS A 38 6.16 6.53 -19.70
C LYS A 38 6.33 6.36 -18.20
N LEU A 39 6.82 5.19 -17.76
CA LEU A 39 7.19 4.95 -16.37
C LEU A 39 8.36 5.87 -15.97
N VAL A 40 8.18 6.61 -14.88
CA VAL A 40 9.19 7.51 -14.30
C VAL A 40 9.88 6.85 -13.12
N LYS A 41 9.11 6.26 -12.21
CA LYS A 41 9.62 5.57 -11.03
C LYS A 41 8.64 4.48 -10.59
N ALA A 42 9.17 3.41 -10.03
CA ALA A 42 8.42 2.40 -9.32
C ALA A 42 9.10 2.14 -7.97
N GLU A 43 8.30 1.93 -6.93
CA GLU A 43 8.75 1.50 -5.62
C GLU A 43 7.83 0.38 -5.15
N VAL A 44 8.41 -0.68 -4.59
CA VAL A 44 7.67 -1.82 -4.07
C VAL A 44 8.16 -2.12 -2.67
N GLN A 45 7.22 -2.31 -1.75
CA GLN A 45 7.51 -2.73 -0.39
C GLN A 45 6.65 -3.92 -0.02
N THR A 46 7.26 -4.96 0.56
CA THR A 46 6.53 -6.04 1.21
C THR A 46 6.46 -5.73 2.70
N ALA A 47 5.26 -5.79 3.27
CA ALA A 47 5.02 -5.61 4.69
C ALA A 47 4.51 -6.91 5.29
N GLU A 48 5.19 -7.33 6.35
CA GLU A 48 4.81 -8.47 7.16
C GLU A 48 4.46 -7.96 8.55
N ALA A 49 3.24 -8.24 9.01
CA ALA A 49 2.75 -7.67 10.25
C ALA A 49 2.31 -8.78 11.20
N PRO A 50 3.13 -9.13 12.21
CA PRO A 50 2.64 -9.79 13.41
C PRO A 50 1.75 -8.82 14.19
N LEU A 51 0.44 -9.05 14.18
CA LEU A 51 -0.56 -8.23 14.86
C LEU A 51 -0.98 -8.88 16.18
N LYS A 52 -0.78 -8.18 17.30
CA LYS A 52 -1.40 -8.53 18.59
C LYS A 52 -2.91 -8.32 18.52
N ALA A 53 -3.67 -8.99 19.38
CA ALA A 53 -5.14 -8.93 19.43
C ALA A 53 -5.69 -7.48 19.34
N ASP A 54 -5.26 -6.57 20.23
CA ASP A 54 -5.75 -5.18 20.22
C ASP A 54 -5.44 -4.43 18.91
N THR A 55 -4.29 -4.71 18.29
CA THR A 55 -3.92 -4.11 17.01
C THR A 55 -4.75 -4.70 15.88
N TYR A 56 -4.98 -6.01 15.89
CA TYR A 56 -5.84 -6.67 14.93
C TYR A 56 -7.27 -6.13 15.01
N ASP A 57 -7.84 -5.99 16.21
CA ASP A 57 -9.18 -5.44 16.41
C ASP A 57 -9.29 -3.99 15.92
N ARG A 58 -8.23 -3.20 16.09
CA ARG A 58 -8.17 -1.85 15.54
C ARG A 58 -8.13 -1.86 14.02
N VAL A 59 -7.30 -2.72 13.43
CA VAL A 59 -7.21 -2.90 11.97
C VAL A 59 -8.55 -3.33 11.38
N GLN A 60 -9.25 -4.24 12.03
CA GLN A 60 -10.59 -4.68 11.60
C GLN A 60 -11.62 -3.54 11.59
N LYS A 61 -11.46 -2.53 12.47
CA LYS A 61 -12.39 -1.39 12.57
C LYS A 61 -12.00 -0.19 11.71
N GLN A 62 -10.70 0.03 11.52
CA GLN A 62 -10.16 1.28 10.96
C GLN A 62 -9.41 1.09 9.64
N GLY A 63 -9.08 -0.16 9.28
CA GLY A 63 -8.18 -0.47 8.17
C GLY A 63 -6.73 -0.63 8.60
N LEU A 64 -5.93 -1.21 7.70
CA LEU A 64 -4.49 -1.35 7.88
C LEU A 64 -3.78 -0.16 7.19
N PRO A 65 -3.19 0.78 7.95
CA PRO A 65 -2.43 1.87 7.36
C PRO A 65 -1.06 1.39 6.90
N MET A 66 -0.60 1.89 5.77
CA MET A 66 0.78 1.72 5.29
C MET A 66 1.27 3.03 4.68
N SER A 67 2.56 3.32 4.80
CA SER A 67 3.14 4.45 4.12
C SER A 67 4.47 4.14 3.46
N MET A 68 4.65 4.74 2.28
CA MET A 68 5.85 4.64 1.47
C MET A 68 6.39 6.03 1.18
N GLU A 69 7.69 6.22 1.37
CA GLU A 69 8.37 7.39 0.82
C GLU A 69 8.46 7.25 -0.70
N PHE A 70 8.07 8.30 -1.42
CA PHE A 70 8.12 8.31 -2.88
C PHE A 70 8.61 9.69 -3.34
N LYS A 71 9.87 9.76 -3.76
CA LYS A 71 10.50 11.00 -4.22
C LYS A 71 10.41 11.10 -5.73
N LEU A 72 9.82 12.19 -6.22
CA LEU A 72 9.71 12.52 -7.63
C LEU A 72 10.27 13.93 -7.85
N PRO A 73 10.87 14.21 -9.01
CA PRO A 73 11.19 15.58 -9.40
C PRO A 73 9.90 16.37 -9.68
N PRO A 74 9.97 17.71 -9.70
CA PRO A 74 8.86 18.57 -10.12
C PRO A 74 8.23 18.12 -11.44
N GLY A 75 6.91 18.22 -11.54
CA GLY A 75 6.16 17.81 -12.73
C GLY A 75 4.78 17.24 -12.43
N HIS A 76 4.07 16.89 -13.51
CA HIS A 76 2.73 16.31 -13.49
C HIS A 76 2.80 14.82 -13.80
N TYR A 77 2.24 13.98 -12.92
CA TYR A 77 2.29 12.52 -13.07
C TYR A 77 0.93 11.88 -12.82
N ARG A 78 0.74 10.67 -13.35
CA ARG A 78 -0.28 9.73 -12.89
C ARG A 78 0.39 8.68 -12.01
N LEU A 79 -0.06 8.55 -10.77
CA LEU A 79 0.36 7.45 -9.91
C LEU A 79 -0.57 6.26 -10.11
N ARG A 80 0.00 5.07 -10.16
CA ARG A 80 -0.69 3.80 -10.04
C ARG A 80 -0.25 3.13 -8.75
N LEU A 81 -1.24 2.80 -7.93
CA LEU A 81 -1.05 2.17 -6.64
C LEU A 81 -1.56 0.73 -6.73
N GLY A 82 -0.83 -0.19 -6.10
CA GLY A 82 -1.21 -1.60 -6.01
C GLY A 82 -1.02 -2.13 -4.60
N VAL A 83 -1.97 -2.95 -4.15
CA VAL A 83 -1.86 -3.74 -2.92
C VAL A 83 -2.22 -5.17 -3.23
N ARG A 84 -1.28 -6.09 -3.00
CA ARG A 84 -1.47 -7.53 -3.14
C ARG A 84 -1.48 -8.18 -1.77
N ASP A 85 -2.50 -8.97 -1.49
CA ASP A 85 -2.37 -10.02 -0.50
C ASP A 85 -1.53 -11.15 -1.10
N ASN A 86 -0.34 -11.38 -0.57
CA ASN A 86 0.57 -12.36 -1.15
C ASN A 86 0.14 -13.81 -0.91
N ARG A 87 -0.77 -14.08 0.03
CA ARG A 87 -1.28 -15.42 0.30
C ARG A 87 -2.42 -15.78 -0.65
N THR A 88 -3.40 -14.89 -0.81
CA THR A 88 -4.57 -15.17 -1.67
C THR A 88 -4.35 -14.75 -3.12
N GLY A 89 -3.41 -13.84 -3.36
CA GLY A 89 -3.21 -13.20 -4.65
C GLY A 89 -4.23 -12.11 -4.96
N LEU A 90 -5.18 -11.82 -4.07
CA LEU A 90 -6.12 -10.72 -4.25
C LEU A 90 -5.36 -9.41 -4.42
N PHE A 91 -5.72 -8.65 -5.46
CA PHE A 91 -5.00 -7.44 -5.85
C PHE A 91 -5.97 -6.29 -6.05
N GLY A 92 -5.77 -5.21 -5.28
CA GLY A 92 -6.49 -3.96 -5.42
C GLY A 92 -5.60 -2.90 -6.05
N THR A 93 -6.19 -2.02 -6.87
CA THR A 93 -5.48 -0.93 -7.53
C THR A 93 -6.20 0.40 -7.37
N ALA A 94 -5.45 1.50 -7.37
CA ALA A 94 -5.99 2.85 -7.47
C ALA A 94 -5.10 3.70 -8.39
N GLU A 95 -5.68 4.72 -9.02
CA GLU A 95 -4.94 5.69 -9.82
C GLU A 95 -5.27 7.11 -9.33
N LEU A 96 -4.26 7.98 -9.27
CA LEU A 96 -4.45 9.39 -8.93
C LEU A 96 -3.49 10.29 -9.71
N PRO A 97 -3.94 11.49 -10.13
CA PRO A 97 -3.01 12.51 -10.61
C PRO A 97 -2.22 13.09 -9.42
N VAL A 98 -0.95 13.46 -9.66
CA VAL A 98 -0.15 14.20 -8.68
C VAL A 98 0.68 15.27 -9.38
N ASP A 99 0.71 16.45 -8.76
CA ASP A 99 1.48 17.60 -9.22
C ASP A 99 2.55 17.91 -8.17
N ILE A 100 3.82 17.81 -8.58
CA ILE A 100 4.96 18.13 -7.73
C ILE A 100 5.45 19.53 -8.10
N PRO A 101 5.38 20.51 -7.19
CA PRO A 101 5.79 21.87 -7.48
C PRO A 101 7.31 21.95 -7.67
N SER A 102 7.74 22.75 -8.65
CA SER A 102 9.12 23.24 -8.75
C SER A 102 9.31 24.29 -7.66
N SER A 103 10.00 23.92 -6.59
CA SER A 103 10.36 24.83 -5.49
C SER A 103 11.17 26.01 -5.98
#